data_AF-A0A3Q1I9H5-F1
#
_entry.id   AF-A0A3Q1I9H5-F1
#
_cell.length_a   1.000
_cell.length_b   1.000
_cell.length_c   1.000
_cell.angle_alpha   90.00
_cell.angle_beta   90.00
_cell.angle_gamma   90.00
#
_symmetry.space_group_name_H-M   'P 1'
#
loop_
_entity.id
_entity.type
_entity.pdbx_description
1 polymer ?
#
loop_
_entity_poly.entity_id
_entity_poly.type
_entity_poly.pdbx_seq_one_letter_code
_entity_poly.pdbx_strand_id
1 'polypeptide(L)'
;MGPTMPLCTSSGLFFVCLTVLLVLPVQGQYEHTTSETPRLSGVHPNCCVTASKRYINETINSCYEQKEHTFPDCKIHAYIFITKTRQYCVHPKAKWLPEKLRELEEQGIYCQVL
;
A
#
# COMPACT_ATOMS: atom_id res chain seq x y z
N MET A 1 -2.41 75.44 35.44
CA MET A 1 -2.43 74.35 36.43
C MET A 1 -2.82 73.07 35.69
N GLY A 2 -1.91 72.08 35.61
CA GLY A 2 -2.21 70.74 35.04
C GLY A 2 -3.18 69.95 35.94
N PRO A 3 -3.71 68.78 35.51
CA PRO A 3 -2.93 67.51 35.45
C PRO A 3 -3.24 66.63 34.20
N THR A 4 -2.27 65.90 33.63
CA THR A 4 -1.91 64.46 33.82
C THR A 4 -2.66 63.47 32.90
N MET A 5 -1.87 62.60 32.24
CA MET A 5 -2.24 61.53 31.30
C MET A 5 -3.11 60.42 31.95
N PRO A 6 -3.71 59.51 31.15
CA PRO A 6 -2.96 58.28 30.87
C PRO A 6 -3.00 57.85 29.39
N LEU A 7 -1.85 57.37 28.93
CA LEU A 7 -1.77 56.39 27.84
C LEU A 7 -2.57 55.16 28.24
N CYS A 8 -3.47 54.71 27.37
CA CYS A 8 -3.92 53.33 27.33
C CYS A 8 -3.75 52.80 25.90
N THR A 9 -2.50 52.45 25.61
CA THR A 9 -2.17 51.44 24.61
C THR A 9 -2.84 50.13 25.01
N SER A 10 -3.71 49.60 24.17
CA SER A 10 -4.09 48.19 24.25
C SER A 10 -4.33 47.66 22.85
N SER A 11 -3.22 47.49 22.15
CA SER A 11 -3.05 46.72 20.92
C SER A 11 -3.29 45.22 21.17
N GLY A 12 -4.39 44.88 21.86
CA GLY A 12 -4.70 43.52 22.33
C GLY A 12 -5.58 42.71 21.38
N LEU A 13 -6.12 43.32 20.32
CA LEU A 13 -6.96 42.64 19.33
C LEU A 13 -6.18 42.05 18.15
N PHE A 14 -4.93 42.48 17.92
CA PHE A 14 -4.11 41.97 16.82
C PHE A 14 -3.26 40.73 17.17
N PHE A 15 -3.00 40.49 18.46
CA PHE A 15 -2.18 39.35 18.88
C PHE A 15 -2.95 38.02 18.93
N VAL A 16 -4.29 38.05 18.96
CA VAL A 16 -5.11 36.83 18.98
C VAL A 16 -5.20 36.17 17.58
N CYS A 17 -5.02 36.94 16.50
CA CYS A 17 -4.97 36.37 15.15
C CYS A 17 -3.64 35.68 14.81
N LEU A 18 -2.53 36.06 15.45
CA LEU A 18 -1.20 35.52 15.13
C LEU A 18 -0.93 34.15 15.75
N THR A 19 -1.62 33.77 16.83
CA THR A 19 -1.42 32.46 17.47
C THR A 19 -2.24 31.34 16.85
N VAL A 20 -3.31 31.65 16.09
CA VAL A 20 -4.12 30.64 15.40
C VAL A 20 -3.46 30.16 14.10
N LEU A 21 -2.57 30.95 13.50
CA LEU A 21 -1.93 30.61 12.21
C LEU A 21 -0.65 29.77 12.32
N LEU A 22 -0.15 29.51 13.53
CA LEU A 22 1.12 28.80 13.75
C LEU A 22 1.01 27.32 14.12
N VAL A 23 -0.21 26.76 14.10
CA VAL A 23 -0.41 25.32 14.31
C VAL A 23 -1.27 24.74 13.19
N LEU A 24 -0.83 24.94 11.95
CA LEU A 24 -1.05 23.92 10.93
C LEU A 24 0.02 22.85 11.16
N PRO A 25 -0.29 21.69 11.75
CA PRO A 25 0.52 20.54 11.40
C PRO A 25 0.34 20.39 9.90
N VAL A 26 1.43 20.51 9.14
CA VAL A 26 1.45 20.02 7.77
C VAL A 26 1.33 18.50 7.88
N GLN A 27 0.12 18.02 8.12
CA GLN A 27 -0.22 16.65 7.87
C GLN A 27 -0.26 16.58 6.36
N GLY A 28 0.86 16.15 5.78
CA GLY A 28 0.81 15.37 4.56
C GLY A 28 -0.02 14.13 4.85
N GLN A 29 -1.34 14.29 4.95
CA GLN A 29 -2.28 13.28 4.54
C GLN A 29 -2.04 13.13 3.04
N TYR A 30 -1.04 12.32 2.69
CA TYR A 30 -1.39 11.29 1.74
C TYR A 30 -2.59 10.62 2.37
N GLU A 31 -3.77 10.95 1.85
CA GLU A 31 -4.87 10.01 1.92
C GLU A 31 -4.28 8.71 1.41
N HIS A 32 -3.87 7.86 2.34
CA HIS A 32 -4.08 6.44 2.19
C HIS A 32 -5.59 6.32 2.12
N THR A 33 -6.15 6.70 0.96
CA THR A 33 -7.41 6.17 0.47
C THR A 33 -7.15 4.69 0.53
N THR A 34 -7.54 4.15 1.67
CA THR A 34 -7.65 2.73 1.89
C THR A 34 -8.71 2.40 0.86
N SER A 35 -8.26 2.05 -0.34
CA SER A 35 -9.09 1.35 -1.28
C SER A 35 -9.45 0.10 -0.50
N GLU A 36 -10.64 0.13 0.09
CA GLU A 36 -11.34 -1.03 0.58
C GLU A 36 -11.65 -1.89 -0.65
N THR A 37 -10.60 -2.43 -1.25
CA THR A 37 -10.71 -3.70 -1.93
C THR A 37 -11.21 -4.65 -0.86
N PRO A 38 -12.34 -5.34 -1.06
CA PRO A 38 -12.89 -6.25 -0.08
C PRO A 38 -11.78 -7.17 0.40
N ARG A 39 -11.36 -6.98 1.66
CA ARG A 39 -10.41 -7.84 2.35
C ARG A 39 -11.07 -9.21 2.46
N LEU A 40 -10.89 -10.04 1.44
CA LEU A 40 -11.13 -11.46 1.55
C LEU A 40 -10.05 -11.99 2.50
N SER A 41 -10.40 -12.01 3.78
CA SER A 41 -9.70 -12.60 4.92
C SER A 41 -8.31 -13.20 4.62
N GLY A 42 -7.28 -12.36 4.76
CA GLY A 42 -6.13 -12.65 5.61
C GLY A 42 -5.25 -13.86 5.29
N VAL A 43 -5.07 -14.27 4.04
CA VAL A 43 -4.00 -15.22 3.69
C VAL A 43 -2.79 -14.41 3.22
N HIS A 44 -1.83 -14.20 4.11
CA HIS A 44 -0.49 -13.78 3.70
C HIS A 44 0.21 -15.02 3.12
N PRO A 45 0.56 -15.04 1.83
CA PRO A 45 1.23 -16.21 1.25
C PRO A 45 2.57 -16.45 1.93
N ASN A 46 2.95 -17.73 2.05
CA ASN A 46 4.32 -18.05 2.42
C ASN A 46 5.25 -17.60 1.29
N CYS A 47 6.45 -17.13 1.61
CA CYS A 47 7.39 -16.76 0.57
C CYS A 47 7.81 -17.98 -0.28
N CYS A 48 8.22 -17.73 -1.51
CA CYS A 48 8.74 -18.76 -2.40
C CYS A 48 10.27 -18.85 -2.29
N VAL A 49 10.78 -20.02 -1.92
CA VAL A 49 12.23 -20.35 -1.95
C VAL A 49 12.63 -21.07 -3.25
N THR A 50 11.66 -21.66 -3.95
CA THR A 50 11.82 -22.24 -5.28
C THR A 50 10.59 -21.89 -6.12
N ALA A 51 10.73 -21.89 -7.45
CA ALA A 51 9.64 -21.59 -8.36
C ALA A 51 9.62 -22.55 -9.56
N SER A 52 8.43 -22.92 -10.00
CA SER A 52 8.20 -23.90 -11.08
C SER A 52 7.74 -23.23 -12.37
N LYS A 53 8.13 -23.80 -13.51
CA LYS A 53 7.62 -23.39 -14.84
C LYS A 53 6.40 -24.21 -15.29
N ARG A 54 5.96 -25.20 -14.49
CA ARG A 54 4.81 -26.06 -14.84
C ARG A 54 3.52 -25.25 -14.89
N TYR A 55 2.68 -25.53 -15.88
CA TYR A 55 1.37 -24.91 -16.03
C TYR A 55 0.45 -25.24 -14.85
N ILE A 56 -0.34 -24.26 -14.43
CA ILE A 56 -1.34 -24.39 -13.37
C ILE A 56 -2.73 -24.32 -14.00
N ASN A 57 -3.49 -25.41 -13.88
CA ASN A 57 -4.85 -25.53 -14.42
C ASN A 57 -5.95 -25.27 -13.36
N GLU A 58 -5.57 -25.02 -12.11
CA GLU A 58 -6.52 -24.68 -11.05
C GLU A 58 -7.04 -23.25 -11.19
N THR A 59 -8.23 -23.01 -10.65
CA THR A 59 -8.77 -21.65 -10.48
C THR A 59 -7.94 -20.89 -9.46
N ILE A 60 -7.45 -19.72 -9.87
CA ILE A 60 -6.68 -18.82 -9.01
C ILE A 60 -7.65 -17.88 -8.33
N ASN A 61 -7.53 -17.74 -7.00
CA ASN A 61 -8.36 -16.87 -6.17
C ASN A 61 -7.65 -15.54 -5.86
N SER A 62 -6.33 -15.57 -5.70
CA SER A 62 -5.51 -14.38 -5.54
C SER A 62 -4.11 -14.58 -6.12
N CYS A 63 -3.49 -13.45 -6.49
CA CYS A 63 -2.15 -13.42 -7.06
C CYS A 63 -1.27 -12.45 -6.29
N TYR A 64 0.01 -12.81 -6.14
CA TYR A 64 1.04 -11.94 -5.62
C TYR A 64 2.31 -12.02 -6.45
N GLU A 65 3.11 -10.96 -6.43
CA GLU A 65 4.45 -10.93 -6.96
C GLU A 65 5.45 -10.76 -5.81
N GLN A 66 6.34 -11.74 -5.65
CA GLN A 66 7.49 -11.64 -4.76
C GLN A 66 8.68 -11.19 -5.59
N LYS A 67 9.19 -9.98 -5.35
CA LYS A 67 10.41 -9.48 -6.00
C LYS A 67 11.65 -10.12 -5.39
N GLU A 68 12.75 -10.06 -6.14
CA GLU A 68 14.04 -10.51 -5.63
C GLU A 68 14.41 -9.71 -4.38
N HIS A 69 14.90 -10.40 -3.35
CA HIS A 69 15.30 -9.80 -2.06
C HIS A 69 14.20 -9.08 -1.26
N THR A 70 12.92 -9.25 -1.61
CA THR A 70 11.81 -8.77 -0.76
C THR A 70 11.90 -9.34 0.66
N PHE A 71 12.28 -10.61 0.80
CA PHE A 71 12.38 -11.29 2.08
C PHE A 71 13.82 -11.76 2.37
N PRO A 72 14.28 -11.70 3.64
CA PRO A 72 15.63 -12.13 4.02
C PRO A 72 15.96 -13.58 3.59
N ASP A 73 15.00 -14.48 3.75
CA ASP A 73 15.15 -15.91 3.50
C ASP A 73 14.67 -16.36 2.11
N CYS A 74 14.07 -15.44 1.34
CA CYS A 74 13.36 -15.76 0.09
C CYS A 74 13.81 -14.77 -0.98
N LYS A 75 14.95 -15.10 -1.58
CA LYS A 75 15.72 -14.21 -2.46
C LYS A 75 15.43 -14.43 -3.95
N ILE A 76 14.31 -15.04 -4.30
CA ILE A 76 13.97 -15.30 -5.72
C ILE A 76 12.80 -14.44 -6.16
N HIS A 77 12.81 -14.04 -7.43
CA HIS A 77 11.64 -13.48 -8.09
C HIS A 77 10.64 -14.60 -8.43
N ALA A 78 9.41 -14.49 -7.95
CA ALA A 78 8.36 -15.47 -8.18
C ALA A 78 6.97 -14.82 -8.18
N TYR A 79 6.05 -15.41 -8.95
CA TYR A 79 4.62 -15.15 -8.81
C TYR A 79 4.01 -16.19 -7.89
N ILE A 80 3.15 -15.76 -6.99
CA ILE A 80 2.49 -16.61 -6.03
C ILE A 80 1.00 -16.66 -6.36
N PHE A 81 0.53 -17.83 -6.76
CA PHE A 81 -0.88 -18.06 -7.03
C PHE A 81 -1.51 -18.83 -5.87
N ILE A 82 -2.57 -18.27 -5.31
CA ILE A 82 -3.37 -18.92 -4.27
C ILE A 82 -4.61 -19.49 -4.93
N THR A 83 -4.82 -20.79 -4.76
CA THR A 83 -6.06 -21.47 -5.13
C THR A 83 -6.86 -21.77 -3.88
N LYS A 84 -8.05 -22.35 -4.05
CA LYS A 84 -8.85 -22.86 -2.93
C LYS A 84 -8.09 -23.89 -2.07
N THR A 85 -7.14 -24.63 -2.64
CA THR A 85 -6.52 -25.77 -1.96
C THR A 85 -5.08 -25.51 -1.55
N ARG A 86 -4.32 -24.71 -2.31
CA ARG A 86 -2.89 -24.53 -2.07
C ARG A 86 -2.31 -23.28 -2.71
N GLN A 87 -1.06 -23.02 -2.34
CA GLN A 87 -0.21 -22.02 -2.96
C GLN A 87 0.69 -22.65 -4.03
N TYR A 88 0.93 -21.89 -5.09
CA TYR A 88 1.90 -22.20 -6.14
C TYR A 88 2.93 -21.09 -6.30
N CYS A 89 4.20 -21.49 -6.38
CA CYS A 89 5.31 -20.61 -6.74
C CYS A 89 5.64 -20.77 -8.22
N VAL A 90 5.34 -19.74 -9.01
CA VAL A 90 5.50 -19.74 -10.47
C VAL A 90 6.74 -18.93 -10.84
N HIS A 91 7.58 -19.55 -11.66
CA HIS A 91 8.80 -18.93 -12.15
C HIS A 91 8.45 -17.84 -13.19
N PRO A 92 9.00 -16.61 -13.10
CA PRO A 92 8.67 -15.50 -14.01
C PRO A 92 8.87 -15.81 -15.50
N LYS A 93 9.90 -16.60 -15.83
CA LYS A 93 10.21 -17.11 -17.17
C LYS A 93 9.32 -18.27 -17.67
N ALA A 94 8.20 -18.58 -17.03
CA ALA A 94 7.27 -19.58 -17.53
C ALA A 94 6.56 -19.04 -18.79
N LYS A 95 6.63 -19.75 -19.92
CA LYS A 95 6.14 -19.24 -21.22
C LYS A 95 4.64 -18.91 -21.22
N TRP A 96 3.86 -19.61 -20.41
CA TRP A 96 2.41 -19.44 -20.30
C TRP A 96 1.99 -18.33 -19.32
N LEU A 97 2.92 -17.85 -18.48
CA LEU A 97 2.59 -16.93 -17.40
C LEU A 97 2.04 -15.59 -17.90
N PRO A 98 2.61 -14.92 -18.92
CA PRO A 98 2.08 -13.63 -19.39
C PRO A 98 0.61 -13.71 -19.81
N GLU A 99 0.25 -14.76 -20.55
CA GLU A 99 -1.13 -14.99 -20.96
C GLU A 99 -2.02 -15.27 -19.76
N LYS A 100 -1.55 -16.06 -18.79
CA LYS A 100 -2.32 -16.34 -17.58
C LYS A 100 -2.56 -15.09 -16.74
N LEU A 101 -1.56 -14.20 -16.63
CA LEU A 101 -1.72 -12.93 -15.92
C LEU A 101 -2.79 -12.06 -16.58
N ARG A 102 -2.80 -11.99 -17.92
CA ARG A 102 -3.85 -11.29 -18.68
C ARG A 102 -5.24 -11.87 -18.43
N GLU A 103 -5.39 -13.19 -18.45
CA GLU A 103 -6.66 -13.87 -18.10
C GLU A 103 -7.12 -13.53 -16.67
N LEU A 104 -6.20 -13.43 -15.71
CA LEU A 104 -6.52 -13.07 -14.32
C LEU A 104 -6.97 -11.61 -14.21
N GLU A 105 -6.30 -10.70 -14.92
CA GLU A 105 -6.70 -9.29 -14.97
C GLU A 105 -8.10 -9.11 -15.55
N GLU A 106 -8.45 -9.87 -16.61
CA GLU A 106 -9.81 -9.89 -17.17
C GLU A 106 -10.86 -10.41 -16.17
N GLN A 107 -10.43 -11.23 -15.20
CA GLN A 107 -11.26 -11.71 -14.10
C GLN A 107 -11.26 -10.77 -12.89
N GLY A 108 -10.59 -9.62 -12.97
CA GLY A 108 -10.46 -8.66 -11.87
C GLY A 108 -9.47 -9.09 -10.78
N ILE A 109 -8.59 -10.05 -11.07
CA ILE A 109 -7.54 -10.54 -10.15
C ILE A 109 -6.20 -9.92 -10.57
N TYR A 110 -5.74 -8.96 -9.79
CA TYR A 110 -4.45 -8.30 -9.99
C TYR A 110 -3.41 -8.83 -9.02
N CYS A 111 -2.18 -9.04 -9.49
CA CYS A 111 -1.08 -9.48 -8.65
C CYS A 111 -0.60 -8.33 -7.75
N GLN A 112 -0.66 -8.53 -6.45
CA GLN A 112 -0.14 -7.56 -5.46
C GLN A 112 1.34 -7.82 -5.20
N VAL A 113 2.15 -6.77 -5.16
CA VAL A 113 3.56 -6.90 -4.76
C VAL A 113 3.63 -7.14 -3.25
N LEU A 114 4.36 -8.18 -2.84
CA LEU A 114 4.65 -8.48 -1.43
C LEU A 114 5.87 -7.72 -0.93
#